data_AF-A0A2L2WU17-F1
#
_entry.id   AF-A0A2L2WU17-F1
#
_cell.length_a   1.000
_cell.length_b   1.000
_cell.length_c   1.000
_cell.angle_alpha   90.00
_cell.angle_beta   90.00
_cell.angle_gamma   90.00
#
_symmetry.space_group_name_H-M   'P 1'
#
loop_
_entity.id
_entity.type
_entity.pdbx_description
1 polymer ?
#
loop_
_entity_poly.entity_id
_entity_poly.type
_entity_poly.pdbx_seq_one_letter_code
_entity_poly.pdbx_strand_id
1 'polypeptide(L)'
;FTGDIDLNDAEIRLDGLQQMPWASPFSHNEESARPGYYAVHLKRYAVQAEMTATERAAMFRFTFPYGQEASLLLDLDYAIQEQTTLECGAELPDRHTLRAYRRSYWWAYDQRAFIEARFSRPVVESTVIRDTVSVKGQKVARNKILLRFGDMNNEPLLVRVGLSAVDTEGAARNLTAEMPHFDFERVRRAAKEKWQTELSRIEVKTSGLPADTIFYTALYHTALAPMVFSDVDGRRRGMDMKIHQGRKDEPDFTVFSLWDTFRALHPLVSLTRPQENAAYVRSLLRKAAEGGIVPKWECAANYT
;
A
#
# COMPACT_ATOMS: atom_id res chain seq x y z
N PHE A 1 -6.79 0.97 7.83
CA PHE A 1 -6.47 1.27 9.24
C PHE A 1 -7.76 1.19 10.05
N THR A 2 -7.77 0.38 11.11
CA THR A 2 -8.95 -0.04 11.89
C THR A 2 -9.10 0.82 13.15
N GLY A 3 -10.31 1.25 13.48
CA GLY A 3 -10.62 1.80 14.81
C GLY A 3 -11.79 2.78 14.90
N ASP A 4 -12.15 3.47 13.81
CA ASP A 4 -13.37 4.27 13.71
C ASP A 4 -13.76 4.39 12.23
N ILE A 5 -14.58 3.44 11.79
CA ILE A 5 -15.43 3.58 10.61
C ILE A 5 -16.77 3.08 11.09
N ASP A 6 -17.61 4.00 11.57
CA ASP A 6 -19.00 3.68 11.83
C ASP A 6 -19.70 3.50 10.47
N LEU A 7 -19.95 2.24 10.11
CA LEU A 7 -20.71 1.89 8.90
C LEU A 7 -22.23 1.91 9.14
N ASN A 8 -22.68 2.17 10.39
CA ASN A 8 -24.08 2.08 10.80
C ASN A 8 -24.69 3.43 11.17
N ASP A 9 -23.95 4.54 11.07
CA ASP A 9 -24.53 5.84 11.32
C ASP A 9 -25.46 6.22 10.15
N ALA A 10 -26.77 6.17 10.43
CA ALA A 10 -27.85 6.46 9.49
C ALA A 10 -27.91 7.95 9.10
N GLU A 11 -27.08 8.80 9.70
CA GLU A 11 -26.62 10.03 9.06
C GLU A 11 -25.46 9.68 8.12
N ILE A 12 -25.82 9.29 6.90
CA ILE A 12 -24.84 9.09 5.83
C ILE A 12 -24.12 10.42 5.59
N ARG A 13 -23.00 10.65 6.28
CA ARG A 13 -21.90 11.41 5.73
C ARG A 13 -21.41 10.59 4.55
N LEU A 14 -22.06 10.82 3.41
CA LEU A 14 -21.49 10.55 2.09
C LEU A 14 -20.25 11.43 2.02
N ASP A 15 -19.17 11.01 2.69
CA ASP A 15 -17.89 11.68 2.64
C ASP A 15 -17.53 11.80 1.16
N GLY A 16 -17.34 13.04 0.70
CA GLY A 16 -17.17 13.40 -0.72
C GLY A 16 -16.00 12.73 -1.46
N LEU A 17 -15.31 11.78 -0.84
CA LEU A 17 -14.25 10.94 -1.39
C LEU A 17 -14.75 9.89 -2.40
N GLN A 18 -16.01 9.41 -2.28
CA GLN A 18 -16.59 8.46 -3.25
C GLN A 18 -17.35 9.14 -4.42
N GLN A 19 -17.53 10.46 -4.38
CA GLN A 19 -18.13 11.25 -5.48
C GLN A 19 -17.09 12.04 -6.27
N MET A 20 -15.88 11.50 -6.44
CA MET A 20 -14.88 12.15 -7.27
C MET A 20 -15.30 12.10 -8.75
N PRO A 21 -15.04 13.16 -9.55
CA PRO A 21 -15.37 13.17 -10.98
C PRO A 21 -14.74 12.04 -11.79
N TRP A 22 -13.74 11.34 -11.26
CA TRP A 22 -13.06 10.18 -11.86
C TRP A 22 -13.41 8.84 -11.19
N ALA A 23 -14.34 8.79 -10.24
CA ALA A 23 -14.79 7.54 -9.64
C ALA A 23 -15.54 6.68 -10.68
N SER A 24 -15.42 5.36 -10.54
CA SER A 24 -16.18 4.37 -11.31
C SER A 24 -17.02 3.50 -10.37
N PRO A 25 -18.30 3.24 -10.69
CA PRO A 25 -19.03 2.16 -10.04
C PRO A 25 -18.42 0.80 -10.41
N PHE A 26 -18.66 -0.20 -9.57
CA PHE A 26 -18.29 -1.60 -9.80
C PHE A 26 -19.40 -2.53 -9.26
N SER A 27 -19.24 -3.85 -9.43
CA SER A 27 -20.11 -4.86 -8.84
C SER A 27 -19.26 -5.96 -8.21
N HIS A 28 -19.68 -6.48 -7.05
CA HIS A 28 -19.04 -7.65 -6.43
C HIS A 28 -19.11 -8.92 -7.31
N ASN A 29 -20.04 -8.99 -8.27
CA ASN A 29 -20.10 -10.08 -9.25
C ASN A 29 -18.97 -10.01 -10.28
N GLU A 30 -18.34 -8.85 -10.43
CA GLU A 30 -17.23 -8.57 -11.36
C GLU A 30 -15.97 -8.18 -10.58
N GLU A 31 -15.86 -8.70 -9.35
CA GLU A 31 -14.76 -8.49 -8.42
C GLU A 31 -14.22 -9.86 -7.96
N SER A 32 -12.91 -9.95 -7.78
CA SER A 32 -12.27 -11.14 -7.25
C SER A 32 -11.11 -10.78 -6.34
N ALA A 33 -11.11 -11.36 -5.13
CA ALA A 33 -10.05 -11.21 -4.16
C ALA A 33 -9.57 -12.58 -3.67
N ARG A 34 -8.26 -12.73 -3.53
CA ARG A 34 -7.59 -13.90 -2.95
C ARG A 34 -6.24 -13.47 -2.37
N PRO A 35 -5.62 -14.23 -1.45
CA PRO A 35 -4.32 -13.88 -0.91
C PRO A 35 -3.29 -13.59 -2.00
N GLY A 36 -2.80 -12.34 -2.04
CA GLY A 36 -1.83 -11.86 -3.02
C GLY A 36 -2.39 -11.39 -4.37
N TYR A 37 -3.72 -11.32 -4.57
CA TYR A 37 -4.30 -10.83 -5.82
C TYR A 37 -5.69 -10.21 -5.62
N TYR A 38 -5.91 -9.08 -6.30
CA TYR A 38 -7.23 -8.44 -6.40
C TYR A 38 -7.52 -8.03 -7.83
N ALA A 39 -8.79 -8.10 -8.24
CA ALA A 39 -9.26 -7.67 -9.54
C ALA A 39 -10.69 -7.13 -9.48
N VAL A 40 -10.96 -6.11 -10.28
CA VAL A 40 -12.28 -5.47 -10.38
C VAL A 40 -12.52 -4.87 -11.75
N HIS A 41 -13.76 -4.94 -12.23
CA HIS A 41 -14.20 -4.25 -13.44
C HIS A 41 -14.73 -2.85 -13.12
N LEU A 42 -14.09 -1.81 -13.69
CA LEU A 42 -14.47 -0.41 -13.53
C LEU A 42 -15.50 -0.03 -14.59
N LYS A 43 -16.79 -0.17 -14.25
CA LYS A 43 -17.92 -0.05 -15.19
C LYS A 43 -17.97 1.25 -15.99
N ARG A 44 -17.62 2.39 -15.39
CA ARG A 44 -17.67 3.69 -16.09
C ARG A 44 -16.67 3.74 -17.25
N TYR A 45 -15.51 3.12 -17.07
CA TYR A 45 -14.41 3.15 -18.03
C TYR A 45 -14.32 1.87 -18.86
N ALA A 46 -15.10 0.85 -18.50
CA ALA A 46 -14.97 -0.51 -19.02
C ALA A 46 -13.52 -1.05 -18.93
N VAL A 47 -12.80 -0.67 -17.86
CA VAL A 47 -11.41 -1.08 -17.62
C VAL A 47 -11.39 -2.24 -16.63
N GLN A 48 -10.69 -3.32 -16.99
CA GLN A 48 -10.32 -4.35 -16.01
C GLN A 48 -9.07 -3.91 -15.26
N ALA A 49 -9.16 -3.76 -13.94
CA ALA A 49 -8.03 -3.46 -13.08
C ALA A 49 -7.65 -4.69 -12.26
N GLU A 50 -6.36 -5.02 -12.22
CA GLU A 50 -5.82 -6.13 -11.44
C GLU A 50 -4.56 -5.70 -10.71
N MET A 51 -4.32 -6.27 -9.52
CA MET A 51 -3.14 -5.97 -8.72
C MET A 51 -2.60 -7.19 -7.96
N THR A 52 -1.28 -7.20 -7.78
CA THR A 52 -0.51 -8.17 -6.97
C THR A 52 0.68 -7.44 -6.33
N ALA A 53 1.34 -8.04 -5.33
CA ALA A 53 2.41 -7.38 -4.59
C ALA A 53 3.57 -8.31 -4.18
N THR A 54 4.71 -7.68 -3.92
CA THR A 54 5.83 -8.17 -3.10
C THR A 54 5.84 -7.40 -1.78
N GLU A 55 6.88 -7.57 -0.95
CA GLU A 55 7.00 -6.90 0.35
C GLU A 55 7.00 -5.37 0.26
N ARG A 56 7.61 -4.79 -0.78
CA ARG A 56 7.81 -3.33 -0.92
C ARG A 56 7.42 -2.79 -2.29
N ALA A 57 6.85 -3.63 -3.15
CA ALA A 57 6.42 -3.23 -4.48
C ALA A 57 5.08 -3.86 -4.86
N ALA A 58 4.36 -3.18 -5.76
CA ALA A 58 3.10 -3.65 -6.32
C ALA A 58 3.19 -3.68 -7.86
N MET A 59 2.46 -4.60 -8.47
CA MET A 59 2.21 -4.59 -9.91
C MET A 59 0.73 -4.45 -10.18
N PHE A 60 0.40 -3.52 -11.08
CA PHE A 60 -0.94 -3.31 -11.61
C PHE A 60 -0.98 -3.74 -13.07
N ARG A 61 -2.11 -4.30 -13.48
CA ARG A 61 -2.46 -4.59 -14.87
C ARG A 61 -3.80 -3.94 -15.18
N PHE A 62 -3.82 -3.05 -16.17
CA PHE A 62 -5.03 -2.39 -16.64
C PHE A 62 -5.31 -2.80 -18.09
N THR A 63 -6.48 -3.39 -18.31
CA THR A 63 -6.95 -3.73 -19.67
C THR A 63 -8.02 -2.74 -20.07
N PHE A 64 -7.74 -1.95 -21.11
CA PHE A 64 -8.63 -0.91 -21.62
C PHE A 64 -9.52 -1.45 -22.76
N PRO A 65 -10.69 -0.85 -23.01
CA PRO A 65 -11.51 -1.18 -24.18
C PRO A 65 -10.76 -0.93 -25.49
N TYR A 66 -11.05 -1.74 -26.51
CA TYR A 66 -10.50 -1.55 -27.86
C TYR A 66 -10.86 -0.16 -28.42
N GLY A 67 -9.88 0.50 -29.03
CA GLY A 67 -10.06 1.81 -29.67
C GLY A 67 -10.21 2.98 -28.70
N GLN A 68 -10.00 2.78 -27.39
CA GLN A 68 -9.97 3.85 -26.40
C GLN A 68 -8.54 4.18 -25.97
N GLU A 69 -8.28 5.45 -25.70
CA GLU A 69 -7.00 5.87 -25.14
C GLU A 69 -6.84 5.41 -23.69
N ALA A 70 -5.67 4.87 -23.36
CA ALA A 70 -5.31 4.56 -22.00
C ALA A 70 -4.83 5.81 -21.25
N SER A 71 -5.35 5.98 -20.04
CA SER A 71 -4.95 7.05 -19.13
C SER A 71 -4.91 6.55 -17.69
N LEU A 72 -4.00 7.09 -16.88
CA LEU A 72 -3.92 6.88 -15.44
C LEU A 72 -3.92 8.23 -14.71
N LEU A 73 -4.70 8.33 -13.64
CA LEU A 73 -4.68 9.47 -12.74
C LEU A 73 -3.99 9.07 -11.43
N LEU A 74 -2.90 9.76 -11.10
CA LEU A 74 -2.34 9.73 -9.75
C LEU A 74 -2.92 10.90 -8.97
N ASP A 75 -3.69 10.59 -7.92
CA ASP A 75 -4.18 11.57 -6.97
C ASP A 75 -3.35 11.54 -5.68
N LEU A 76 -2.42 12.50 -5.52
CA LEU A 76 -1.58 12.61 -4.31
C LEU A 76 -2.30 13.31 -3.15
N ASP A 77 -3.51 13.78 -3.41
CA ASP A 77 -4.32 14.52 -2.48
C ASP A 77 -5.46 13.66 -1.91
N TYR A 78 -5.79 12.54 -2.55
CA TYR A 78 -6.69 11.54 -1.99
C TYR A 78 -6.21 11.08 -0.61
N ALA A 79 -7.09 11.21 0.38
CA ALA A 79 -6.84 10.89 1.78
C ALA A 79 -7.91 9.92 2.26
N ILE A 80 -7.53 9.00 3.15
CA ILE A 80 -8.49 8.23 3.96
C ILE A 80 -8.66 9.00 5.28
N GLN A 81 -9.90 9.21 5.72
CA GLN A 81 -10.25 10.01 6.91
C GLN A 81 -9.79 11.48 6.76
N GLU A 82 -9.57 12.18 7.88
CA GLU A 82 -9.27 13.62 7.91
C GLU A 82 -7.78 13.95 7.65
N GLN A 83 -7.05 13.09 6.92
CA GLN A 83 -5.64 13.33 6.64
C GLN A 83 -5.41 14.61 5.84
N THR A 84 -4.51 15.44 6.36
CA THR A 84 -4.07 16.65 5.67
C THR A 84 -2.78 16.36 4.92
N THR A 85 -2.78 16.59 3.60
CA THR A 85 -1.56 16.58 2.81
C THR A 85 -0.78 17.85 3.08
N LEU A 86 0.38 17.72 3.72
CA LEU A 86 1.28 18.83 4.04
C LEU A 86 2.18 19.17 2.85
N GLU A 87 2.65 18.15 2.15
CA GLU A 87 3.54 18.30 1.02
C GLU A 87 3.34 17.13 0.06
N CYS A 88 3.33 17.39 -1.24
CA CYS A 88 3.35 16.34 -2.24
C CYS A 88 3.93 16.84 -3.55
N GLY A 89 4.59 15.95 -4.26
CA GLY A 89 5.24 16.26 -5.51
C GLY A 89 5.31 15.02 -6.37
N ALA A 90 5.37 15.25 -7.68
CA ALA A 90 5.66 14.21 -8.63
C ALA A 90 6.29 14.77 -9.89
N GLU A 91 7.10 13.92 -10.53
CA GLU A 91 7.90 14.21 -11.70
C GLU A 91 8.00 12.97 -12.60
N LEU A 92 8.26 13.21 -13.89
CA LEU A 92 8.54 12.16 -14.88
C LEU A 92 9.99 12.33 -15.35
N PRO A 93 10.95 11.61 -14.77
CA PRO A 93 12.35 11.68 -15.20
C PRO A 93 12.53 11.26 -16.67
N ASP A 94 11.65 10.38 -17.15
CA ASP A 94 11.58 9.90 -18.52
C ASP A 94 10.13 9.45 -18.85
N ARG A 95 9.91 8.96 -20.08
CA ARG A 95 8.57 8.57 -20.55
C ARG A 95 8.03 7.28 -19.92
N HIS A 96 8.84 6.51 -19.21
CA HIS A 96 8.46 5.25 -18.57
C HIS A 96 8.51 5.30 -17.05
N THR A 97 8.97 6.40 -16.45
CA THR A 97 9.19 6.50 -15.01
C THR A 97 8.45 7.69 -14.43
N LEU A 98 7.74 7.46 -13.33
CA LEU A 98 7.15 8.50 -12.48
C LEU A 98 7.73 8.36 -11.08
N ARG A 99 8.17 9.47 -10.51
CA ARG A 99 8.52 9.56 -9.09
C ARG A 99 7.53 10.45 -8.39
N ALA A 100 7.07 10.03 -7.22
CA ALA A 100 6.15 10.83 -6.44
C ALA A 100 6.42 10.68 -4.94
N TYR A 101 5.99 11.68 -4.18
CA TYR A 101 6.06 11.64 -2.74
C TYR A 101 4.89 12.39 -2.12
N ARG A 102 4.58 12.01 -0.88
CA ARG A 102 3.58 12.67 -0.05
C ARG A 102 4.05 12.68 1.41
N ARG A 103 3.85 13.81 2.05
CA ARG A 103 3.88 13.99 3.50
C ARG A 103 2.50 14.39 4.00
N SER A 104 1.96 13.65 4.96
CA SER A 104 0.65 13.90 5.56
C SER A 104 0.69 13.97 7.09
N TYR A 105 -0.31 14.62 7.65
CA TYR A 105 -0.56 14.76 9.09
C TYR A 105 -1.98 14.28 9.41
N TRP A 106 -2.11 13.39 10.39
CA TRP A 106 -3.34 13.08 11.12
C TRP A 106 -3.02 12.18 12.32
N TRP A 107 -3.43 10.92 12.28
CA TRP A 107 -3.17 9.91 13.29
C TRP A 107 -1.65 9.70 13.49
N ALA A 108 -0.90 9.56 12.41
CA ALA A 108 0.54 9.78 12.41
C ALA A 108 0.82 11.26 12.08
N TYR A 109 1.63 11.93 12.89
CA TYR A 109 1.84 13.39 12.77
C TYR A 109 2.80 13.77 11.63
N ASP A 110 3.75 12.90 11.24
CA ASP A 110 4.60 13.10 10.06
C ASP A 110 4.71 11.77 9.30
N GLN A 111 3.72 11.48 8.47
CA GLN A 111 3.72 10.31 7.60
C GLN A 111 4.34 10.66 6.26
N ARG A 112 5.37 9.92 5.85
CA ARG A 112 6.06 10.12 4.57
C ARG A 112 6.02 8.86 3.73
N ALA A 113 5.62 9.02 2.48
CA ALA A 113 5.62 7.95 1.49
C ALA A 113 6.24 8.45 0.19
N PHE A 114 7.14 7.65 -0.37
CA PHE A 114 7.82 7.89 -1.62
C PHE A 114 7.61 6.70 -2.54
N ILE A 115 7.32 6.97 -3.82
CA ILE A 115 7.14 5.93 -4.83
C ILE A 115 7.99 6.20 -6.06
N GLU A 116 8.40 5.10 -6.71
CA GLU A 116 8.79 5.10 -8.12
C GLU A 116 7.86 4.12 -8.86
N ALA A 117 7.16 4.62 -9.87
CA ALA A 117 6.35 3.82 -10.77
C ALA A 117 7.04 3.70 -12.13
N ARG A 118 7.05 2.49 -12.70
CA ARG A 118 7.55 2.21 -14.05
C ARG A 118 6.43 1.62 -14.91
N PHE A 119 6.29 2.12 -16.13
CA PHE A 119 5.20 1.76 -17.07
C PHE A 119 5.70 0.89 -18.23
N SER A 120 4.91 -0.09 -18.67
CA SER A 120 5.24 -0.92 -19.84
C SER A 120 5.11 -0.18 -21.18
N ARG A 121 4.34 0.90 -21.22
CA ARG A 121 4.19 1.80 -22.37
C ARG A 121 4.68 3.21 -22.02
N PRO A 122 5.22 3.96 -22.99
CA PRO A 122 5.66 5.32 -22.74
C PRO A 122 4.45 6.23 -22.53
N VAL A 123 4.54 7.12 -21.55
CA VAL A 123 3.68 8.28 -21.42
C VAL A 123 3.86 9.14 -22.68
N VAL A 124 2.75 9.44 -23.36
CA VAL A 124 2.72 10.30 -24.56
C VAL A 124 2.41 11.76 -24.19
N GLU A 125 1.62 11.96 -23.13
CA GLU A 125 1.25 13.26 -22.62
C GLU A 125 1.03 13.17 -21.10
N SER A 126 1.43 14.21 -20.38
CA SER A 126 1.15 14.34 -18.95
C SER A 126 0.58 15.71 -18.61
N THR A 127 -0.51 15.74 -17.85
CA THR A 127 -1.07 16.97 -17.30
C THR A 127 -0.86 16.97 -15.79
N VAL A 128 -0.11 17.95 -15.30
CA VAL A 128 0.10 18.16 -13.86
C VAL A 128 -0.86 19.25 -13.39
N ILE A 129 -1.76 18.88 -12.48
CA ILE A 129 -2.71 19.80 -11.85
C ILE A 129 -2.16 20.12 -10.47
N ARG A 130 -1.62 21.33 -10.32
CA ARG A 130 -1.17 21.90 -9.05
C ARG A 130 -2.07 23.07 -8.69
N ASP A 131 -2.78 22.95 -7.59
CA ASP A 131 -3.64 24.00 -7.07
C ASP A 131 -3.43 24.18 -5.56
N THR A 132 -3.84 25.32 -5.02
CA THR A 132 -3.89 25.58 -3.58
C THR A 132 -5.31 26.01 -3.23
N VAL A 133 -6.04 25.12 -2.57
CA VAL A 133 -7.42 25.40 -2.15
C VAL A 133 -7.47 25.71 -0.67
N SER A 134 -8.36 26.62 -0.28
CA SER A 134 -8.63 26.91 1.13
C SER A 134 -9.70 25.95 1.64
N VAL A 135 -9.32 25.03 2.54
CA VAL A 135 -10.26 24.14 3.25
C VAL A 135 -10.29 24.57 4.71
N LYS A 136 -11.46 24.97 5.21
CA LYS A 136 -11.64 25.47 6.59
C LYS A 136 -10.62 26.56 6.99
N GLY A 137 -10.26 27.45 6.06
CA GLY A 137 -9.29 28.53 6.28
C GLY A 137 -7.80 28.13 6.20
N GLN A 138 -7.49 26.85 5.98
CA GLN A 138 -6.12 26.39 5.73
C GLN A 138 -5.86 26.20 4.24
N LYS A 139 -4.70 26.66 3.76
CA LYS A 139 -4.24 26.42 2.39
C LYS A 139 -3.73 24.99 2.27
N VAL A 140 -4.32 24.20 1.40
CA VAL A 140 -3.95 22.80 1.14
C VAL A 140 -3.49 22.66 -0.31
N ALA A 141 -2.32 22.06 -0.50
CA ALA A 141 -1.82 21.74 -1.83
C ALA A 141 -2.61 20.58 -2.44
N ARG A 142 -3.13 20.78 -3.64
CA ARG A 142 -3.77 19.75 -4.47
C ARG A 142 -2.81 19.39 -5.58
N ASN A 143 -2.39 18.13 -5.66
CA ASN A 143 -1.48 17.64 -6.70
C ASN A 143 -2.04 16.36 -7.32
N LYS A 144 -2.37 16.45 -8.60
CA LYS A 144 -2.86 15.34 -9.41
C LYS A 144 -2.06 15.29 -10.70
N ILE A 145 -1.76 14.09 -11.18
CA ILE A 145 -1.11 13.90 -12.48
C ILE A 145 -1.94 12.96 -13.32
N LEU A 146 -2.40 13.46 -14.47
CA LEU A 146 -3.00 12.64 -15.52
C LEU A 146 -1.90 12.23 -16.50
N LEU A 147 -1.72 10.93 -16.68
CA LEU A 147 -0.78 10.33 -17.63
C LEU A 147 -1.58 9.69 -18.77
N ARG A 148 -1.28 10.05 -20.00
CA ARG A 148 -1.86 9.43 -21.20
C ARG A 148 -0.84 8.52 -21.87
N PHE A 149 -1.30 7.38 -22.34
CA PHE A 149 -0.49 6.36 -23.03
C PHE A 149 -0.92 6.14 -24.49
N GLY A 150 -2.02 6.76 -24.91
CA GLY A 150 -2.59 6.59 -26.26
C GLY A 150 -3.28 5.24 -26.43
N ASP A 151 -3.40 4.78 -27.68
CA ASP A 151 -3.93 3.46 -27.99
C ASP A 151 -2.98 2.36 -27.51
N MET A 152 -3.55 1.38 -26.81
CA MET A 152 -2.81 0.25 -26.26
C MET A 152 -2.70 -0.94 -27.23
N ASN A 153 -3.35 -0.89 -28.39
CA ASN A 153 -3.37 -1.96 -29.39
C ASN A 153 -3.79 -3.32 -28.79
N ASN A 154 -4.81 -3.33 -27.93
CA ASN A 154 -5.28 -4.50 -27.18
C ASN A 154 -4.27 -5.14 -26.20
N GLU A 155 -3.13 -4.49 -25.93
CA GLU A 155 -2.24 -4.93 -24.85
C GLU A 155 -2.59 -4.25 -23.52
N PRO A 156 -2.46 -4.93 -22.38
CA PRO A 156 -2.67 -4.28 -21.11
C PRO A 156 -1.53 -3.30 -20.77
N LEU A 157 -1.86 -2.23 -20.03
CA LEU A 157 -0.86 -1.39 -19.40
C LEU A 157 -0.41 -2.06 -18.09
N LEU A 158 0.88 -2.36 -18.00
CA LEU A 158 1.50 -2.87 -16.77
C LEU A 158 2.22 -1.73 -16.07
N VAL A 159 2.00 -1.63 -14.77
CA VAL A 159 2.62 -0.62 -13.90
C VAL A 159 3.26 -1.34 -12.73
N ARG A 160 4.55 -1.11 -12.51
CA ARG A 160 5.25 -1.58 -11.30
C ARG A 160 5.52 -0.38 -10.41
N VAL A 161 5.22 -0.47 -9.13
CA VAL A 161 5.37 0.63 -8.18
C VAL A 161 6.18 0.15 -6.97
N GLY A 162 7.33 0.75 -6.71
CA GLY A 162 8.07 0.57 -5.47
C GLY A 162 7.64 1.62 -4.44
N LEU A 163 7.69 1.27 -3.16
CA LEU A 163 7.37 2.14 -2.02
C LEU A 163 8.57 2.26 -1.08
N SER A 164 8.79 3.44 -0.50
CA SER A 164 9.76 3.67 0.56
C SER A 164 9.26 4.73 1.55
N ALA A 165 9.66 4.61 2.82
CA ALA A 165 9.50 5.64 3.85
C ALA A 165 10.68 6.64 3.90
N VAL A 166 11.71 6.41 3.09
CA VAL A 166 12.97 7.16 3.10
C VAL A 166 13.00 8.19 1.98
N ASP A 167 12.99 7.74 0.73
CA ASP A 167 13.04 8.57 -0.48
C ASP A 167 12.68 7.78 -1.76
N THR A 168 12.59 8.47 -2.90
CA THR A 168 12.24 7.87 -4.21
C THR A 168 13.33 6.94 -4.73
N GLU A 169 14.59 7.16 -4.38
CA GLU A 169 15.69 6.25 -4.76
C GLU A 169 15.60 4.92 -4.03
N GLY A 170 15.19 4.93 -2.77
CA GLY A 170 14.87 3.75 -1.99
C GLY A 170 13.72 2.98 -2.62
N ALA A 171 12.65 3.67 -3.02
CA ALA A 171 11.53 3.08 -3.74
C ALA A 171 11.98 2.43 -5.06
N ALA A 172 12.87 3.08 -5.82
CA ALA A 172 13.45 2.55 -7.05
C ALA A 172 14.29 1.28 -6.82
N ARG A 173 15.09 1.25 -5.73
CA ARG A 173 15.88 0.09 -5.33
C ARG A 173 14.99 -1.07 -4.88
N ASN A 174 13.96 -0.80 -4.09
CA ASN A 174 12.96 -1.80 -3.69
C ASN A 174 12.29 -2.42 -4.92
N LEU A 175 11.83 -1.59 -5.86
CA LEU A 175 11.22 -2.04 -7.11
C LEU A 175 12.16 -2.92 -7.93
N THR A 176 13.41 -2.51 -8.10
CA THR A 176 14.39 -3.22 -8.91
C THR A 176 14.80 -4.56 -8.28
N ALA A 177 14.93 -4.61 -6.95
CA ALA A 177 15.31 -5.82 -6.24
C ALA A 177 14.20 -6.87 -6.21
N GLU A 178 12.96 -6.47 -5.97
CA GLU A 178 11.85 -7.41 -5.76
C GLU A 178 11.07 -7.71 -7.04
N MET A 179 11.05 -6.79 -8.01
CA MET A 179 10.21 -6.88 -9.19
C MET A 179 10.92 -6.30 -10.43
N PRO A 180 12.00 -6.90 -10.94
CA PRO A 180 12.82 -6.34 -12.02
C PRO A 180 12.14 -6.32 -13.41
N HIS A 181 11.12 -7.16 -13.65
CA HIS A 181 10.47 -7.33 -14.95
C HIS A 181 8.95 -7.13 -14.88
N PHE A 182 8.32 -6.83 -16.01
CA PHE A 182 6.86 -6.71 -16.17
C PHE A 182 6.20 -8.07 -16.40
N ASP A 183 6.36 -9.01 -15.46
CA ASP A 183 5.74 -10.35 -15.52
C ASP A 183 4.70 -10.50 -14.41
N PHE A 184 3.46 -10.09 -14.72
CA PHE A 184 2.35 -10.05 -13.77
C PHE A 184 2.04 -11.43 -13.17
N GLU A 185 2.01 -12.47 -14.01
CA GLU A 185 1.66 -13.81 -13.56
C GLU A 185 2.77 -14.43 -12.70
N ARG A 186 4.05 -14.11 -12.96
CA ARG A 186 5.15 -14.51 -12.08
C ARG A 186 5.01 -13.90 -10.69
N VAL A 187 4.73 -12.60 -10.58
CA VAL A 187 4.56 -11.95 -9.26
C VAL A 187 3.33 -12.49 -8.54
N ARG A 188 2.21 -12.64 -9.25
CA ARG A 188 0.98 -13.23 -8.69
C ARG A 188 1.20 -14.64 -8.16
N ARG A 189 1.92 -15.48 -8.91
CA ARG A 189 2.25 -16.86 -8.47
C ARG A 189 3.17 -16.85 -7.26
N ALA A 190 4.20 -16.01 -7.25
CA ALA A 190 5.10 -15.88 -6.10
C ALA A 190 4.35 -15.39 -4.85
N ALA A 191 3.42 -14.43 -4.99
CA ALA A 191 2.57 -13.97 -3.89
C ALA A 191 1.68 -15.10 -3.37
N LYS A 192 1.04 -15.87 -4.28
CA LYS A 192 0.24 -17.04 -3.91
C LYS A 192 1.06 -18.09 -3.15
N GLU A 193 2.28 -18.38 -3.59
CA GLU A 193 3.17 -19.37 -2.96
C GLU A 193 3.60 -18.92 -1.55
N LYS A 194 3.90 -17.63 -1.36
CA LYS A 194 4.16 -17.07 -0.02
C LYS A 194 2.95 -17.22 0.90
N TRP A 195 1.76 -16.88 0.42
CA TRP A 195 0.53 -17.05 1.18
C TRP A 195 0.20 -18.51 1.47
N GLN A 196 0.43 -19.42 0.52
CA GLN A 196 0.26 -20.85 0.75
C GLN A 196 1.19 -21.34 1.86
N THR A 197 2.45 -20.91 1.85
CA THR A 197 3.42 -21.24 2.90
C THR A 197 2.96 -20.72 4.26
N GLU A 198 2.52 -19.46 4.32
CA GLU A 198 2.06 -18.84 5.56
C GLU A 198 0.79 -19.51 6.12
N LEU A 199 -0.21 -19.73 5.28
CA LEU A 199 -1.47 -20.36 5.71
C LEU A 199 -1.31 -21.85 6.04
N SER A 200 -0.31 -22.53 5.46
CA SER A 200 -0.03 -23.93 5.78
C SER A 200 0.62 -24.16 7.16
N ARG A 201 0.98 -23.09 7.89
CA ARG A 201 1.53 -23.21 9.25
C ARG A 201 0.58 -23.88 10.24
N ILE A 202 -0.72 -23.79 9.99
CA ILE A 202 -1.74 -24.49 10.77
C ILE A 202 -2.65 -25.24 9.80
N GLU A 203 -2.67 -26.56 9.94
CA GLU A 203 -3.60 -27.43 9.25
C GLU A 203 -4.78 -27.74 10.18
N VAL A 204 -6.00 -27.46 9.71
CA VAL A 204 -7.23 -27.79 10.43
C VAL A 204 -8.02 -28.84 9.67
N LYS A 205 -8.62 -29.78 10.41
CA LYS A 205 -9.60 -30.72 9.87
C LYS A 205 -10.98 -30.26 10.33
N THR A 206 -11.77 -29.70 9.42
CA THR A 206 -13.14 -29.28 9.74
C THR A 206 -14.16 -30.17 9.04
N SER A 207 -15.40 -30.12 9.53
CA SER A 207 -16.52 -30.89 9.01
C SER A 207 -17.29 -30.18 7.88
N GLY A 208 -16.78 -29.08 7.32
CA GLY A 208 -17.38 -28.41 6.16
C GLY A 208 -16.74 -27.08 5.74
N LEU A 209 -16.91 -26.71 4.45
CA LEU A 209 -16.31 -25.53 3.80
C LEU A 209 -16.46 -24.18 4.55
N PRO A 210 -17.58 -23.88 5.24
CA PRO A 210 -17.72 -22.60 5.94
C PRO A 210 -16.69 -22.42 7.07
N ALA A 211 -16.37 -23.49 7.79
CA ALA A 211 -15.43 -23.44 8.91
C ALA A 211 -13.98 -23.22 8.44
N ASP A 212 -13.56 -23.93 7.39
CA ASP A 212 -12.24 -23.72 6.76
C ASP A 212 -12.08 -22.29 6.24
N THR A 213 -13.12 -21.77 5.59
CA THR A 213 -13.10 -20.42 5.03
C THR A 213 -12.95 -19.37 6.14
N ILE A 214 -13.71 -19.48 7.23
CA ILE A 214 -13.59 -18.57 8.39
C ILE A 214 -12.19 -18.67 9.00
N PHE A 215 -11.69 -19.89 9.21
CA PHE A 215 -10.40 -20.12 9.84
C PHE A 215 -9.24 -19.54 9.01
N TYR A 216 -9.13 -19.89 7.73
CA TYR A 216 -8.04 -19.43 6.88
C TYR A 216 -8.14 -17.94 6.54
N THR A 217 -9.34 -17.37 6.50
CA THR A 217 -9.52 -15.92 6.38
C THR A 217 -9.05 -15.20 7.65
N ALA A 218 -9.37 -15.72 8.84
CA ALA A 218 -8.87 -15.17 10.10
C ALA A 218 -7.34 -15.28 10.20
N LEU A 219 -6.77 -16.45 9.84
CA LEU A 219 -5.33 -16.67 9.82
C LEU A 219 -4.62 -15.71 8.85
N TYR A 220 -5.19 -15.51 7.64
CA TYR A 220 -4.73 -14.50 6.68
C TYR A 220 -4.69 -13.10 7.31
N HIS A 221 -5.75 -12.67 8.01
CA HIS A 221 -5.78 -11.37 8.68
C HIS A 221 -4.70 -11.22 9.76
N THR A 222 -4.29 -12.30 10.43
CA THR A 222 -3.20 -12.26 11.43
C THR A 222 -1.80 -12.07 10.85
N ALA A 223 -1.65 -12.15 9.52
CA ALA A 223 -0.38 -12.04 8.81
C ALA A 223 -0.28 -10.75 7.96
N LEU A 224 -1.24 -9.84 8.07
CA LEU A 224 -1.21 -8.55 7.35
C LEU A 224 -0.37 -7.48 8.06
N ALA A 225 -0.26 -7.54 9.39
CA ALA A 225 0.51 -6.61 10.20
C ALA A 225 1.11 -7.32 11.43
N PRO A 226 2.25 -6.85 11.97
CA PRO A 226 3.09 -5.74 11.52
C PRO A 226 3.71 -5.92 10.12
N MET A 227 3.94 -4.83 9.40
CA MET A 227 4.48 -4.85 8.03
C MET A 227 5.91 -4.29 7.96
N VAL A 228 6.69 -4.78 7.00
CA VAL A 228 8.07 -4.30 6.78
C VAL A 228 8.09 -2.80 6.46
N PHE A 229 8.98 -2.06 7.12
CA PHE A 229 9.09 -0.60 7.06
C PHE A 229 10.54 -0.11 6.88
N SER A 230 11.36 -0.94 6.24
CA SER A 230 12.75 -0.66 5.89
C SER A 230 12.97 -1.01 4.43
N ASP A 231 13.78 -0.24 3.71
CA ASP A 231 14.15 -0.51 2.32
C ASP A 231 15.02 -1.76 2.21
N VAL A 232 15.17 -2.31 0.99
CA VAL A 232 16.03 -3.47 0.70
C VAL A 232 17.51 -3.20 0.98
N ASP A 233 17.91 -1.93 1.07
CA ASP A 233 19.25 -1.50 1.46
C ASP A 233 19.43 -1.34 2.98
N GLY A 234 18.37 -1.57 3.77
CA GLY A 234 18.36 -1.46 5.23
C GLY A 234 18.07 -0.05 5.75
N ARG A 235 17.95 0.97 4.89
CA ARG A 235 17.57 2.32 5.35
C ARG A 235 16.12 2.33 5.83
N ARG A 236 15.86 3.15 6.84
CA ARG A 236 14.52 3.30 7.44
C ARG A 236 14.33 4.67 8.05
N ARG A 237 13.07 5.04 8.26
CA ARG A 237 12.68 6.19 9.09
C ARG A 237 12.58 5.74 10.54
N GLY A 238 13.32 6.39 11.44
CA GLY A 238 13.25 6.13 12.88
C GLY A 238 12.14 6.92 13.58
N MET A 239 11.87 6.59 14.85
CA MET A 239 10.86 7.31 15.67
C MET A 239 11.22 8.79 15.90
N ASP A 240 12.50 9.13 15.75
CA ASP A 240 13.02 10.49 15.80
C ASP A 240 12.88 11.26 14.46
N MET A 241 12.15 10.69 13.49
CA MET A 241 11.98 11.15 12.11
C MET A 241 13.27 11.23 11.28
N LYS A 242 14.41 10.76 11.81
CA LYS A 242 15.67 10.72 11.06
C LYS A 242 15.75 9.45 10.21
N ILE A 243 16.61 9.51 9.20
CA ILE A 243 16.95 8.34 8.38
C ILE A 243 18.07 7.60 9.11
N HIS A 244 17.85 6.32 9.38
CA HIS A 244 18.84 5.44 9.98
C HIS A 244 19.24 4.35 8.99
N GLN A 245 20.53 4.01 8.98
CA GLN A 245 21.03 2.84 8.27
C GLN A 245 20.90 1.61 9.18
N GLY A 246 19.96 0.73 8.88
CA GLY A 246 19.83 -0.59 9.51
C GLY A 246 20.64 -1.66 8.78
N ARG A 247 20.46 -2.91 9.21
CA ARG A 247 21.01 -4.08 8.54
C ARG A 247 19.99 -4.65 7.55
N LYS A 248 20.47 -5.12 6.39
CA LYS A 248 19.60 -5.70 5.34
C LYS A 248 18.92 -7.00 5.77
N ASP A 249 19.60 -7.79 6.59
CA ASP A 249 19.11 -9.06 7.13
C ASP A 249 18.27 -8.90 8.40
N GLU A 250 18.06 -7.66 8.86
CA GLU A 250 17.25 -7.35 10.03
C GLU A 250 16.28 -6.20 9.72
N PRO A 251 15.17 -6.49 9.02
CA PRO A 251 14.20 -5.47 8.65
C PRO A 251 13.56 -4.82 9.89
N ASP A 252 13.16 -3.57 9.71
CA ASP A 252 12.29 -2.87 10.66
C ASP A 252 10.83 -2.99 10.25
N PHE A 253 9.92 -2.85 11.21
CA PHE A 253 8.48 -3.05 11.02
C PHE A 253 7.68 -1.85 11.51
N THR A 254 6.43 -1.74 11.05
CA THR A 254 5.48 -0.73 11.50
C THR A 254 4.07 -1.29 11.64
N VAL A 255 3.15 -0.49 12.19
CA VAL A 255 1.77 -0.87 12.57
C VAL A 255 1.78 -1.84 13.74
N PHE A 256 2.29 -1.33 14.86
CA PHE A 256 2.20 -2.03 16.14
C PHE A 256 0.99 -1.53 16.92
N SER A 257 -0.15 -2.18 16.72
CA SER A 257 -1.40 -1.92 17.44
C SER A 257 -1.40 -2.63 18.81
N LEU A 258 -0.41 -2.33 19.66
CA LEU A 258 -0.09 -3.18 20.81
C LEU A 258 -1.16 -3.18 21.90
N TRP A 259 -2.06 -2.19 21.95
CA TRP A 259 -3.20 -2.29 22.86
C TRP A 259 -4.07 -3.51 22.52
N ASP A 260 -4.24 -3.85 21.25
CA ASP A 260 -5.03 -4.99 20.78
C ASP A 260 -4.19 -6.27 20.67
N THR A 261 -3.09 -6.17 19.93
CA THR A 261 -2.37 -7.33 19.41
C THR A 261 -1.64 -8.12 20.48
N PHE A 262 -1.34 -7.53 21.65
CA PHE A 262 -0.70 -8.25 22.75
C PHE A 262 -1.57 -9.38 23.31
N ARG A 263 -2.89 -9.28 23.16
CA ARG A 263 -3.87 -10.20 23.78
C ARG A 263 -3.90 -11.57 23.10
N ALA A 264 -3.77 -11.60 21.77
CA ALA A 264 -3.94 -12.83 20.99
C ALA A 264 -2.98 -12.94 19.80
N LEU A 265 -2.74 -11.84 19.06
CA LEU A 265 -1.88 -11.88 17.87
C LEU A 265 -0.42 -12.20 18.24
N HIS A 266 0.21 -11.44 19.14
CA HIS A 266 1.60 -11.70 19.53
C HIS A 266 1.80 -13.06 20.22
N PRO A 267 0.88 -13.54 21.09
CA PRO A 267 0.88 -14.94 21.53
C PRO A 267 0.86 -15.95 20.36
N LEU A 268 -0.02 -15.77 19.36
CA LEU A 268 -0.08 -16.64 18.17
C LEU A 268 1.22 -16.60 17.34
N VAL A 269 1.77 -15.40 17.12
CA VAL A 269 3.04 -15.21 16.39
C VAL A 269 4.18 -15.91 17.13
N SER A 270 4.19 -15.89 18.47
CA SER A 270 5.23 -16.56 19.26
C SER A 270 5.25 -18.08 19.07
N LEU A 271 4.10 -18.69 18.76
CA LEU A 271 3.95 -20.12 18.50
C LEU A 271 4.24 -20.48 17.03
N THR A 272 3.71 -19.69 16.10
CA THR A 272 3.70 -20.01 14.66
C THR A 272 4.90 -19.44 13.90
N ARG A 273 5.45 -18.32 14.39
CA ARG A 273 6.46 -17.49 13.73
C ARG A 273 7.47 -16.91 14.75
N PRO A 274 8.12 -17.74 15.58
CA PRO A 274 8.95 -17.26 16.70
C PRO A 274 10.11 -16.35 16.27
N GLN A 275 10.72 -16.62 15.10
CA GLN A 275 11.80 -15.80 14.54
C GLN A 275 11.32 -14.40 14.15
N GLU A 276 10.12 -14.31 13.58
CA GLU A 276 9.49 -13.04 13.23
C GLU A 276 9.09 -12.28 14.49
N ASN A 277 8.54 -12.96 15.50
CA ASN A 277 8.24 -12.34 16.80
C ASN A 277 9.50 -11.72 17.43
N ALA A 278 10.65 -12.42 17.35
CA ALA A 278 11.92 -11.86 17.81
C ALA A 278 12.37 -10.63 17.00
N ALA A 279 12.10 -10.61 15.69
CA ALA A 279 12.37 -9.44 14.85
C ALA A 279 11.47 -8.25 15.21
N TYR A 280 10.19 -8.49 15.51
CA TYR A 280 9.26 -7.47 16.02
C TYR A 280 9.75 -6.87 17.35
N VAL A 281 10.19 -7.72 18.29
CA VAL A 281 10.75 -7.25 19.57
C VAL A 281 11.98 -6.37 19.34
N ARG A 282 12.91 -6.77 18.45
CA ARG A 282 14.07 -5.93 18.12
C ARG A 282 13.67 -4.60 17.48
N SER A 283 12.64 -4.58 16.63
CA SER A 283 12.08 -3.33 16.07
C SER A 283 11.51 -2.42 17.17
N LEU A 284 10.72 -2.96 18.09
CA LEU A 284 10.17 -2.19 19.23
C LEU A 284 11.26 -1.63 20.14
N LEU A 285 12.32 -2.40 20.42
CA LEU A 285 13.46 -1.92 21.21
C LEU A 285 14.22 -0.78 20.52
N ARG A 286 14.43 -0.87 19.20
CA ARG A 286 15.01 0.25 18.43
C ARG A 286 14.14 1.49 18.48
N LYS A 287 12.83 1.33 18.26
CA LYS A 287 11.86 2.42 18.34
C LYS A 287 11.86 3.08 19.71
N ALA A 288 11.99 2.30 20.79
CA ALA A 288 12.13 2.82 22.14
C ALA A 288 13.43 3.60 22.35
N ALA A 289 14.55 3.13 21.80
CA ALA A 289 15.82 3.85 21.87
C ALA A 289 15.79 5.19 21.12
N GLU A 290 15.12 5.24 19.98
CA GLU A 290 15.00 6.45 19.14
C GLU A 290 13.97 7.45 19.69
N GLY A 291 12.82 6.95 20.12
CA GLY A 291 11.69 7.77 20.54
C GLY A 291 11.59 7.95 22.06
N GLY A 292 12.44 7.32 22.86
CA GLY A 292 12.49 7.43 24.32
C GLY A 292 11.58 6.49 25.12
N ILE A 293 10.59 5.83 24.49
CA ILE A 293 9.68 4.87 25.16
C ILE A 293 9.21 3.79 24.18
N VAL A 294 8.90 2.59 24.67
CA VAL A 294 8.27 1.56 23.83
C VAL A 294 6.89 2.08 23.39
N PRO A 295 6.59 2.15 22.08
CA PRO A 295 5.32 2.69 21.61
C PRO A 295 4.17 1.75 21.97
N LYS A 296 3.05 2.32 22.44
CA LYS A 296 1.79 1.58 22.67
C LYS A 296 1.02 1.35 21.37
N TRP A 297 1.03 2.35 20.51
CA TRP A 297 0.43 2.31 19.18
C TRP A 297 1.40 3.03 18.25
N GLU A 298 2.08 2.26 17.39
CA GLU A 298 3.03 2.80 16.43
C GLU A 298 2.47 2.72 15.01
N CYS A 299 2.60 3.80 14.26
CA CYS A 299 2.21 3.85 12.86
C CYS A 299 3.18 4.73 12.06
N ALA A 300 3.80 4.16 11.03
CA ALA A 300 4.75 4.83 10.14
C ALA A 300 5.87 5.59 10.87
N ALA A 301 6.50 4.96 11.87
CA ALA A 301 7.50 5.56 12.76
C ALA A 301 7.00 6.72 13.65
N ASN A 302 5.69 6.88 13.83
CA ASN A 302 5.12 7.90 14.72
C ASN A 302 4.51 7.26 15.98
N TYR A 303 4.58 7.98 17.10
CA TYR A 303 3.67 7.75 18.24
C TYR A 303 2.30 8.32 17.90
N THR A 304 1.26 7.60 18.28
CA THR A 304 -0.13 7.97 17.99
C THR A 304 -1.06 7.79 19.18
#